data_AF-A0A3N0ICL8-F1
#
_entry.id   AF-A0A3N0ICL8-F1
#
_cell.length_a   1.000
_cell.length_b   1.000
_cell.length_c   1.000
_cell.angle_alpha   90.00
_cell.angle_beta   90.00
_cell.angle_gamma   90.00
#
_symmetry.space_group_name_H-M   'P 1'
#
loop_
_entity.id
_entity.type
_entity.pdbx_description
1 polymer ?
#
loop_
_entity_poly.entity_id
_entity_poly.type
_entity_poly.pdbx_seq_one_letter_code
_entity_poly.pdbx_strand_id
1 'polypeptide(L)'
;MSINKPIAESGIFSVVSDSDALVLIEFFLYYAAPRGISPLSLDLPRALSGVEKDDLLNELCDEAKCERSDLCFPTLRNGRTNEISRLNLTDERFVVDGAKGFFWLNVPNGKGAPPEDEFDCIIRHIRNSIAHGRVCAVNDYGLFEDIKNNLTMRFVVKPQALINWVSRIQERFDS
;
A
#
# COMPACT_ATOMS: atom_id res chain seq x y z
N MET A 1 10.78 -29.93 11.60
CA MET A 1 9.63 -29.08 11.95
C MET A 1 9.00 -28.64 10.64
N SER A 2 7.75 -29.02 10.41
CA SER A 2 7.03 -28.68 9.18
C SER A 2 6.71 -27.19 9.21
N ILE A 3 7.18 -26.45 8.20
CA ILE A 3 6.84 -25.05 8.01
C ILE A 3 5.46 -25.05 7.36
N ASN A 4 4.41 -24.75 8.13
CA ASN A 4 3.11 -24.40 7.58
C ASN A 4 3.26 -23.08 6.82
N LYS A 5 3.67 -23.15 5.55
CA LYS A 5 3.45 -22.02 4.64
C LYS A 5 1.93 -21.78 4.59
N PRO A 6 1.45 -20.54 4.76
CA PRO A 6 0.08 -20.24 4.41
C PRO A 6 -0.11 -20.65 2.95
N ILE A 7 -1.04 -21.56 2.71
CA ILE A 7 -1.39 -21.95 1.35
C ILE A 7 -2.08 -20.71 0.77
N ALA A 8 -1.46 -20.09 -0.22
CA ALA A 8 -2.12 -19.06 -1.02
C ALA A 8 -3.19 -19.77 -1.86
N GLU A 9 -4.40 -19.88 -1.32
CA GLU A 9 -5.48 -20.65 -1.94
C GLU A 9 -6.17 -19.89 -3.08
N SER A 10 -5.90 -18.59 -3.23
CA SER A 10 -6.51 -17.75 -4.28
C SER A 10 -5.92 -16.33 -4.30
N GLY A 11 -6.07 -15.62 -5.43
CA GLY A 11 -5.74 -14.19 -5.49
C GLY A 11 -6.60 -13.37 -4.53
N ILE A 12 -6.17 -12.15 -4.17
CA ILE A 12 -6.94 -11.20 -3.31
C ILE A 12 -8.44 -11.10 -3.67
N PHE A 13 -8.82 -11.35 -4.90
CA PHE A 13 -10.19 -11.29 -5.38
C PHE A 13 -11.07 -12.46 -4.93
N SER A 14 -10.56 -13.42 -4.16
CA SER A 14 -11.38 -14.43 -3.50
C SER A 14 -11.95 -13.99 -2.15
N VAL A 15 -11.41 -12.91 -1.57
CA VAL A 15 -11.85 -12.38 -0.26
C VAL A 15 -12.67 -11.09 -0.38
N VAL A 16 -12.95 -10.65 -1.61
CA VAL A 16 -13.84 -9.53 -1.93
C VAL A 16 -14.73 -9.88 -3.11
N SER A 17 -15.83 -9.15 -3.29
CA SER A 17 -16.67 -9.31 -4.48
C SER A 17 -15.91 -8.89 -5.75
N ASP A 18 -16.31 -9.41 -6.92
CA ASP A 18 -15.77 -8.96 -8.21
C ASP A 18 -15.93 -7.45 -8.42
N SER A 19 -17.02 -6.86 -7.91
CA SER A 19 -17.24 -5.41 -7.95
C SER A 19 -16.21 -4.64 -7.12
N ASP A 20 -15.90 -5.12 -5.93
CA ASP A 20 -14.94 -4.49 -5.01
C ASP A 20 -13.50 -4.59 -5.55
N ALA A 21 -13.18 -5.75 -6.15
CA ALA A 21 -11.95 -5.96 -6.90
C ALA A 21 -11.77 -4.91 -8.00
N LEU A 22 -12.84 -4.67 -8.78
CA LEU A 22 -12.84 -3.69 -9.86
C LEU A 22 -12.62 -2.26 -9.35
N VAL A 23 -13.21 -1.88 -8.21
CA VAL A 23 -12.96 -0.55 -7.60
C VAL A 23 -11.48 -0.32 -7.32
N LEU A 24 -10.80 -1.29 -6.71
CA LEU A 24 -9.38 -1.18 -6.41
C LEU A 24 -8.53 -1.16 -7.70
N ILE A 25 -8.83 -2.03 -8.66
CA ILE A 25 -8.13 -2.06 -9.94
C ILE A 25 -8.29 -0.73 -10.68
N GLU A 26 -9.53 -0.25 -10.82
CA GLU A 26 -9.85 0.98 -11.54
C GLU A 26 -9.14 2.18 -10.89
N PHE A 27 -9.26 2.31 -9.57
CA PHE A 27 -8.62 3.38 -8.86
C PHE A 27 -7.09 3.36 -8.99
N PHE A 28 -6.44 2.25 -8.60
CA PHE A 28 -4.98 2.26 -8.54
C PHE A 28 -4.34 2.27 -9.94
N LEU A 29 -4.91 1.57 -10.92
CA LEU A 29 -4.33 1.47 -12.26
C LEU A 29 -4.72 2.63 -13.20
N TYR A 30 -5.81 3.34 -12.94
CA TYR A 30 -6.27 4.43 -13.81
C TYR A 30 -6.34 5.80 -13.13
N TYR A 31 -7.05 5.93 -12.01
CA TYR A 31 -7.24 7.25 -11.35
C TYR A 31 -5.99 7.72 -10.58
N ALA A 32 -5.33 6.81 -9.86
CA ALA A 32 -4.12 7.08 -9.10
C ALA A 32 -2.82 6.82 -9.90
N ALA A 33 -2.94 6.43 -11.17
CA ALA A 33 -1.80 6.30 -12.06
C ALA A 33 -1.19 7.67 -12.38
N PRO A 34 0.11 7.76 -12.71
CA PRO A 34 0.73 9.03 -13.10
C PRO A 34 0.09 9.59 -14.39
N ARG A 35 0.04 10.92 -14.55
CA ARG A 35 -0.54 11.59 -15.74
C ARG A 35 -0.04 11.06 -17.09
N GLY A 36 1.20 10.60 -17.17
CA GLY A 36 1.79 10.05 -18.40
C GLY A 36 1.38 8.60 -18.71
N ILE A 37 0.68 7.92 -17.79
CA ILE A 37 0.33 6.50 -17.88
C ILE A 37 -1.16 6.30 -18.14
N SER A 38 -2.03 7.12 -17.54
CA SER A 38 -3.48 7.03 -17.69
C SER A 38 -4.11 8.37 -18.05
N PRO A 39 -5.00 8.45 -19.06
CA PRO A 39 -5.74 9.67 -19.37
C PRO A 39 -6.78 10.03 -18.28
N LEU A 40 -7.13 9.08 -17.40
CA LEU A 40 -8.05 9.27 -16.28
C LEU A 40 -7.34 9.70 -14.98
N SER A 41 -6.02 9.91 -15.04
CA SER A 41 -5.22 10.26 -13.86
C SER A 41 -5.72 11.53 -13.17
N LEU A 42 -6.01 11.41 -11.87
CA LEU A 42 -6.31 12.55 -10.99
C LEU A 42 -5.06 13.38 -10.63
N ASP A 43 -3.84 12.86 -10.89
CA ASP A 43 -2.57 13.51 -10.53
C ASP A 43 -2.49 13.83 -9.02
N LEU A 44 -2.86 12.84 -8.19
CA LEU A 44 -2.91 12.95 -6.72
C LEU A 44 -1.70 13.68 -6.11
N PRO A 45 -0.45 13.43 -6.55
CA PRO A 45 0.71 14.12 -5.98
C PRO A 45 0.65 15.64 -6.08
N ARG A 46 0.02 16.18 -7.13
CA ARG A 46 -0.15 17.62 -7.37
C ARG A 46 -1.51 18.14 -6.95
N ALA A 47 -2.53 17.30 -7.01
CA ALA A 47 -3.91 17.71 -6.77
C ALA A 47 -4.25 17.81 -5.28
N LEU A 48 -3.55 17.07 -4.43
CA LEU A 48 -3.72 17.10 -2.98
C LEU A 48 -2.58 17.87 -2.31
N SER A 49 -2.93 18.73 -1.35
CA SER A 49 -1.98 19.39 -0.46
C SER A 49 -1.35 18.39 0.53
N GLY A 50 -0.25 18.78 1.17
CA GLY A 50 0.39 17.94 2.19
C GLY A 50 -0.51 17.65 3.40
N VAL A 51 -1.40 18.59 3.76
CA VAL A 51 -2.37 18.39 4.85
C VAL A 51 -3.41 17.35 4.45
N GLU A 52 -3.99 17.46 3.25
CA GLU A 52 -4.97 16.49 2.76
C GLU A 52 -4.39 15.08 2.64
N LYS A 53 -3.11 14.96 2.22
CA LYS A 53 -2.41 13.67 2.19
C LYS A 53 -2.21 13.07 3.58
N ASP A 54 -1.86 13.90 4.56
CA ASP A 54 -1.70 13.45 5.94
C ASP A 54 -3.04 12.99 6.54
N ASP A 55 -4.11 13.76 6.31
CA ASP A 55 -5.47 13.41 6.72
C ASP A 55 -5.91 12.08 6.08
N LEU A 56 -5.71 11.91 4.77
CA LEU A 56 -6.03 10.66 4.08
C LEU A 56 -5.21 9.47 4.60
N LEU A 57 -3.96 9.68 5.01
CA LEU A 57 -3.16 8.61 5.62
C LEU A 57 -3.67 8.24 7.03
N ASN A 58 -4.13 9.22 7.81
CA ASN A 58 -4.78 8.96 9.09
C ASN A 58 -6.10 8.20 8.89
N GLU A 59 -6.90 8.57 7.88
CA GLU A 59 -8.11 7.86 7.50
C GLU A 59 -7.84 6.40 7.08
N LEU A 60 -6.74 6.13 6.35
CA LEU A 60 -6.33 4.76 6.04
C LEU A 60 -6.07 3.94 7.32
N CYS A 61 -5.36 4.52 8.29
CA CYS A 61 -5.07 3.86 9.57
C CYS A 61 -6.37 3.57 10.34
N ASP A 62 -7.30 4.52 10.37
CA ASP A 62 -8.59 4.39 11.03
C ASP A 62 -9.48 3.31 10.41
N GLU A 63 -9.53 3.23 9.07
CA GLU A 63 -10.25 2.19 8.33
C GLU A 63 -9.60 0.81 8.54
N ALA A 64 -8.26 0.76 8.52
CA ALA A 64 -7.48 -0.46 8.71
C ALA A 64 -7.43 -0.95 10.17
N LYS A 65 -7.86 -0.12 11.12
CA LYS A 65 -7.77 -0.37 12.57
C LYS A 65 -6.33 -0.64 13.02
N CYS A 66 -5.38 0.15 12.51
CA CYS A 66 -3.98 0.13 12.91
C CYS A 66 -3.50 1.51 13.34
N GLU A 67 -2.38 1.57 14.04
CA GLU A 67 -1.72 2.84 14.32
C GLU A 67 -0.81 3.22 13.16
N ARG A 68 -0.48 4.52 13.04
CA ARG A 68 0.54 4.97 12.09
C ARG A 68 1.91 4.33 12.35
N SER A 69 2.16 3.90 13.60
CA SER A 69 3.38 3.19 14.01
C SER A 69 3.48 1.75 13.47
N ASP A 70 2.38 1.20 12.94
CA ASP A 70 2.31 -0.10 12.25
C ASP A 70 2.68 0.02 10.76
N LEU A 71 2.85 1.25 10.26
CA LEU A 71 3.31 1.57 8.92
C LEU A 71 4.73 2.15 9.00
N CYS A 72 5.70 1.42 8.44
CA CYS A 72 7.10 1.84 8.44
C CYS A 72 7.49 2.41 7.06
N PHE A 73 8.10 3.59 7.05
CA PHE A 73 8.54 4.28 5.82
C PHE A 73 10.06 4.42 5.75
N PRO A 74 10.81 3.32 5.63
CA PRO A 74 12.27 3.41 5.63
C PRO A 74 12.77 3.95 4.29
N THR A 75 13.96 4.58 4.31
CA THR A 75 14.67 4.96 3.08
C THR A 75 15.74 3.92 2.78
N LEU A 76 15.98 3.61 1.50
CA LEU A 76 16.96 2.59 1.08
C LEU A 76 18.38 2.80 1.66
N ARG A 77 18.71 4.03 2.10
CA ARG A 77 20.01 4.37 2.71
C ARG A 77 20.09 4.05 4.20
N ASN A 78 18.97 4.12 4.93
CA ASN A 78 18.92 4.02 6.39
C ASN A 78 18.05 2.84 6.84
N GLY A 79 18.18 1.69 6.14
CA GLY A 79 17.24 0.59 6.24
C GLY A 79 16.90 0.17 7.67
N ARG A 80 15.66 0.43 8.08
CA ARG A 80 15.14 0.11 9.42
C ARG A 80 14.70 -1.36 9.50
N THR A 81 15.64 -2.27 9.25
CA THR A 81 15.40 -3.72 9.34
C THR A 81 14.86 -4.16 10.70
N ASN A 82 15.25 -3.48 11.78
CA ASN A 82 14.74 -3.73 13.12
C ASN A 82 13.24 -3.44 13.26
N GLU A 83 12.73 -2.37 12.63
CA GLU A 83 11.30 -2.03 12.67
C GLU A 83 10.47 -3.01 11.84
N ILE A 84 10.96 -3.36 10.65
CA ILE A 84 10.34 -4.40 9.81
C ILE A 84 10.29 -5.75 10.55
N SER A 85 11.36 -6.11 11.26
CA SER A 85 11.39 -7.31 12.08
C SER A 85 10.46 -7.22 13.30
N ARG A 86 10.35 -6.05 13.94
CA ARG A 86 9.44 -5.82 15.09
C ARG A 86 7.99 -6.06 14.69
N LEU A 87 7.63 -5.64 13.48
CA LEU A 87 6.28 -5.81 12.93
C LEU A 87 6.04 -7.20 12.33
N ASN A 88 6.98 -8.15 12.45
CA ASN A 88 6.84 -9.50 11.87
C ASN A 88 6.56 -9.44 10.36
N LEU A 89 7.28 -8.56 9.63
CA LEU A 89 7.13 -8.36 8.18
C LEU A 89 8.29 -8.95 7.37
N THR A 90 9.29 -9.56 8.00
CA THR A 90 10.38 -10.28 7.33
C THR A 90 9.92 -11.68 6.89
N ASP A 91 10.53 -12.23 5.84
CA ASP A 91 10.16 -13.55 5.32
C ASP A 91 10.22 -14.67 6.36
N GLU A 92 11.18 -14.58 7.29
CA GLU A 92 11.40 -15.59 8.34
C GLU A 92 10.38 -15.52 9.48
N ARG A 93 9.77 -14.36 9.70
CA ARG A 93 8.87 -14.09 10.84
C ARG A 93 7.50 -13.60 10.39
N PHE A 94 7.15 -13.77 9.13
CA PHE A 94 5.93 -13.20 8.59
C PHE A 94 4.69 -13.79 9.25
N VAL A 95 3.88 -12.93 9.87
CA VAL A 95 2.61 -13.29 10.51
C VAL A 95 1.55 -12.26 10.13
N VAL A 96 0.37 -12.74 9.72
CA VAL A 96 -0.82 -11.93 9.46
C VAL A 96 -1.68 -11.89 10.73
N ASP A 97 -1.44 -10.89 11.58
CA ASP A 97 -2.11 -10.68 12.88
C ASP A 97 -2.83 -9.32 13.00
N GLY A 98 -2.73 -8.48 11.97
CA GLY A 98 -3.23 -7.12 11.95
C GLY A 98 -2.83 -6.38 10.68
N ALA A 99 -3.40 -5.19 10.47
CA ALA A 99 -2.96 -4.33 9.38
C ALA A 99 -1.61 -3.70 9.73
N LYS A 100 -0.63 -3.82 8.83
CA LYS A 100 0.74 -3.37 9.02
C LYS A 100 1.51 -3.43 7.72
N GLY A 101 2.53 -2.59 7.57
CA GLY A 101 3.33 -2.62 6.36
C GLY A 101 4.65 -1.89 6.45
N PHE A 102 5.51 -2.17 5.47
CA PHE A 102 6.66 -1.32 5.19
C PHE A 102 6.62 -0.85 3.74
N PHE A 103 7.01 0.40 3.52
CA PHE A 103 6.97 1.07 2.23
C PHE A 103 8.28 1.83 2.02
N TRP A 104 9.14 1.37 1.11
CA TRP A 104 10.42 2.04 0.90
C TRP A 104 10.22 3.38 0.19
N LEU A 105 10.52 4.47 0.91
CA LEU A 105 10.46 5.83 0.37
C LEU A 105 11.48 6.01 -0.74
N ASN A 106 11.04 6.56 -1.86
CA ASN A 106 11.96 7.02 -2.87
C ASN A 106 12.66 8.31 -2.39
N VAL A 107 13.99 8.34 -2.46
CA VAL A 107 14.79 9.54 -2.16
C VAL A 107 15.43 10.00 -3.46
N PRO A 108 15.05 11.17 -4.00
CA PRO A 108 15.63 11.66 -5.24
C PRO A 108 17.15 11.78 -5.14
N ASN A 109 17.86 11.39 -6.20
CA ASN A 109 19.30 11.60 -6.28
C ASN A 109 19.59 13.08 -6.55
N GLY A 110 19.89 13.83 -5.49
CA GLY A 110 20.25 15.26 -5.58
C GLY A 110 20.44 15.87 -4.19
N LYS A 111 21.27 16.93 -4.09
CA LYS A 111 21.45 17.65 -2.82
C LYS A 111 20.19 18.46 -2.51
N GLY A 112 19.35 17.97 -1.60
CA GLY A 112 18.31 18.77 -0.94
C GLY A 112 16.86 18.52 -1.34
N ALA A 113 16.56 17.57 -2.24
CA ALA A 113 15.17 17.17 -2.47
C ALA A 113 14.68 16.32 -1.29
N PRO A 114 13.49 16.61 -0.71
CA PRO A 114 12.94 15.79 0.35
C PRO A 114 12.63 14.37 -0.17
N PRO A 115 12.58 13.37 0.72
CA PRO A 115 11.99 12.08 0.40
C PRO A 115 10.57 12.23 -0.17
N GLU A 116 10.13 11.23 -0.92
CA GLU A 116 8.73 11.08 -1.31
C GLU A 116 7.80 11.17 -0.09
N ASP A 117 6.60 11.71 -0.29
CA ASP A 117 5.55 11.74 0.72
C ASP A 117 5.04 10.33 1.04
N GLU A 118 4.67 10.07 2.30
CA GLU A 118 4.21 8.74 2.75
C GLU A 118 2.95 8.30 1.99
N PHE A 119 1.99 9.19 1.78
CA PHE A 119 0.77 8.90 1.03
C PHE A 119 1.10 8.53 -0.42
N ASP A 120 1.92 9.34 -1.10
CA ASP A 120 2.33 9.09 -2.48
C ASP A 120 3.09 7.76 -2.62
N CYS A 121 3.91 7.42 -1.62
CA CYS A 121 4.64 6.15 -1.53
C CYS A 121 3.69 4.93 -1.44
N ILE A 122 2.66 4.99 -0.58
CA ILE A 122 1.65 3.93 -0.46
C ILE A 122 0.92 3.74 -1.78
N ILE A 123 0.41 4.82 -2.38
CA ILE A 123 -0.31 4.78 -3.67
C ILE A 123 0.55 4.10 -4.74
N ARG A 124 1.81 4.53 -4.86
CA ARG A 124 2.76 3.97 -5.83
C ARG A 124 2.98 2.48 -5.63
N HIS A 125 3.19 2.04 -4.39
CA HIS A 125 3.47 0.63 -4.09
C HIS A 125 2.25 -0.26 -4.24
N ILE A 126 1.06 0.15 -3.79
CA ILE A 126 -0.16 -0.63 -3.99
C ILE A 126 -0.46 -0.77 -5.48
N ARG A 127 -0.35 0.32 -6.25
CA ARG A 127 -0.48 0.25 -7.71
C ARG A 127 0.48 -0.76 -8.34
N ASN A 128 1.77 -0.69 -8.00
CA ASN A 128 2.77 -1.59 -8.56
C ASN A 128 2.50 -3.06 -8.17
N SER A 129 2.02 -3.29 -6.96
CA SER A 129 1.60 -4.61 -6.50
C SER A 129 0.46 -5.17 -7.34
N ILE A 130 -0.61 -4.39 -7.53
CA ILE A 130 -1.77 -4.76 -8.36
C ILE A 130 -1.35 -4.97 -9.83
N ALA A 131 -0.60 -4.03 -10.41
CA ALA A 131 -0.16 -4.08 -11.80
C ALA A 131 0.70 -5.31 -12.12
N HIS A 132 1.45 -5.82 -11.14
CA HIS A 132 2.28 -7.01 -11.29
C HIS A 132 1.61 -8.30 -10.77
N GLY A 133 0.35 -8.24 -10.34
CA GLY A 133 -0.38 -9.39 -9.80
C GLY A 133 0.21 -9.93 -8.49
N ARG A 134 0.93 -9.10 -7.73
CA ARG A 134 1.59 -9.48 -6.46
C ARG A 134 0.69 -9.24 -5.26
N VAL A 135 -0.52 -9.75 -5.41
CA VAL A 135 -1.61 -9.60 -4.46
C VAL A 135 -2.19 -10.96 -4.16
N CYS A 136 -2.25 -11.34 -2.88
CA CYS A 136 -2.83 -12.62 -2.47
C CYS A 136 -3.71 -12.46 -1.24
N ALA A 137 -4.67 -13.37 -1.09
CA ALA A 137 -5.50 -13.46 0.09
C ALA A 137 -4.80 -14.30 1.16
N VAL A 138 -4.81 -13.84 2.41
CA VAL A 138 -4.37 -14.60 3.58
C VAL A 138 -5.38 -14.37 4.71
N ASN A 139 -6.20 -15.38 4.99
CA ASN A 139 -7.37 -15.24 5.87
C ASN A 139 -8.26 -14.08 5.38
N ASP A 140 -8.67 -13.18 6.27
CA ASP A 140 -9.49 -12.00 5.95
C ASP A 140 -8.68 -10.79 5.44
N TYR A 141 -7.38 -10.97 5.17
CA TYR A 141 -6.47 -9.90 4.76
C TYR A 141 -6.01 -10.06 3.31
N GLY A 142 -5.77 -8.93 2.67
CA GLY A 142 -4.98 -8.85 1.45
C GLY A 142 -3.51 -8.63 1.81
N LEU A 143 -2.64 -9.44 1.22
CA LEU A 143 -1.20 -9.23 1.22
C LEU A 143 -0.80 -8.62 -0.13
N PHE A 144 -0.23 -7.43 -0.08
CA PHE A 144 0.30 -6.71 -1.23
C PHE A 144 1.82 -6.69 -1.14
N GLU A 145 2.49 -6.94 -2.26
CA GLU A 145 3.95 -6.87 -2.33
C GLU A 145 4.42 -6.09 -3.55
N ASP A 146 5.41 -5.22 -3.37
CA ASP A 146 6.13 -4.60 -4.48
C ASP A 146 7.59 -5.03 -4.44
N ILE A 147 8.15 -5.34 -5.62
CA ILE A 147 9.52 -5.83 -5.77
C ILE A 147 10.18 -5.07 -6.90
N LYS A 148 11.29 -4.40 -6.59
CA LYS A 148 12.20 -3.75 -7.54
C LYS A 148 13.61 -4.23 -7.25
N ASN A 149 14.01 -5.32 -7.90
CA ASN A 149 15.20 -6.14 -7.60
C ASN A 149 15.14 -6.85 -6.23
N ASN A 150 14.66 -6.17 -5.18
CA ASN A 150 14.37 -6.70 -3.85
C ASN A 150 12.95 -6.29 -3.43
N LEU A 151 12.42 -6.90 -2.36
CA LEU A 151 11.12 -6.55 -1.79
C LEU A 151 11.14 -5.09 -1.29
N THR A 152 10.36 -4.24 -1.94
CA THR A 152 10.26 -2.80 -1.69
C THR A 152 8.95 -2.38 -1.03
N MET A 153 8.00 -3.29 -0.87
CA MET A 153 6.85 -3.10 0.00
C MET A 153 6.30 -4.47 0.40
N ARG A 154 5.85 -4.57 1.64
CA ARG A 154 4.92 -5.61 2.09
C ARG A 154 3.85 -4.93 2.92
N PHE A 155 2.60 -5.08 2.52
CA PHE A 155 1.47 -4.47 3.20
C PHE A 155 0.37 -5.49 3.41
N VAL A 156 -0.02 -5.65 4.67
CA VAL A 156 -1.13 -6.48 5.12
C VAL A 156 -2.26 -5.53 5.49
N VAL A 157 -3.41 -5.67 4.87
CA VAL A 157 -4.58 -4.84 5.16
C VAL A 157 -5.86 -5.56 4.76
N LYS A 158 -6.95 -5.31 5.48
CA LYS A 158 -8.27 -5.81 5.05
C LYS A 158 -8.66 -5.10 3.75
N PRO A 159 -9.04 -5.83 2.69
CA PRO A 159 -9.42 -5.20 1.43
C PRO A 159 -10.54 -4.15 1.57
N GLN A 160 -11.51 -4.38 2.46
CA GLN A 160 -12.57 -3.41 2.75
C GLN A 160 -12.05 -2.06 3.24
N ALA A 161 -10.98 -2.05 4.04
CA ALA A 161 -10.38 -0.80 4.50
C ALA A 161 -9.79 0.00 3.32
N LEU A 162 -9.17 -0.68 2.35
CA LEU A 162 -8.69 -0.03 1.12
C LEU A 162 -9.83 0.50 0.27
N ILE A 163 -10.93 -0.24 0.14
CA ILE A 163 -12.09 0.19 -0.63
C ILE A 163 -12.68 1.47 -0.02
N ASN A 164 -12.90 1.47 1.29
CA ASN A 164 -13.39 2.64 2.01
C ASN A 164 -12.43 3.83 1.84
N TRP A 165 -11.13 3.59 1.98
CA TRP A 165 -10.11 4.62 1.80
C TRP A 165 -10.07 5.20 0.38
N VAL A 166 -10.19 4.35 -0.65
CA VAL A 166 -10.29 4.77 -2.05
C VAL A 166 -11.49 5.69 -2.25
N SER A 167 -12.65 5.33 -1.70
CA SER A 167 -13.84 6.18 -1.76
C SER A 167 -13.59 7.56 -1.09
N ARG A 168 -12.90 7.60 0.06
CA ARG A 168 -12.53 8.87 0.72
C ARG A 168 -11.64 9.75 -0.12
N ILE A 169 -10.69 9.15 -0.86
CA ILE A 169 -9.84 9.91 -1.77
C ILE A 169 -10.69 10.49 -2.91
N GLN A 170 -11.57 9.70 -3.51
CA GLN A 170 -12.42 10.13 -4.62
C GLN A 170 -13.39 11.24 -4.21
N GLU A 171 -13.93 11.20 -2.98
CA GLU A 171 -14.77 12.26 -2.41
C GLU A 171 -14.08 13.65 -2.41
N ARG A 172 -12.73 13.72 -2.46
CA ARG A 172 -11.99 14.99 -2.57
C ARG A 172 -12.06 15.64 -3.96
N PHE A 173 -12.54 14.91 -4.96
CA PHE A 173 -12.58 15.34 -6.37
C PHE A 173 -14.00 15.48 -6.92
N ASP A 174 -15.00 14.97 -6.21
CA ASP A 174 -16.41 15.00 -6.61
C ASP A 174 -17.15 16.29 -6.15
N SER A 175 -16.41 17.30 -5.67
CA SER A 175 -16.92 18.59 -5.18
C SER A 175 -16.90 19.70 -6.22
#